data_AF-A0A2P4XI23-F1
#
_entry.id   AF-A0A2P4XI23-F1
#
_cell.length_a   1.000
_cell.length_b   1.000
_cell.length_c   1.000
_cell.angle_alpha   90.00
_cell.angle_beta   90.00
_cell.angle_gamma   90.00
#
_symmetry.space_group_name_H-M   'P 1'
#
loop_
_entity.id
_entity.type
_entity.pdbx_description
1 polymer ?
#
loop_
_entity_poly.entity_id
_entity_poly.type
_entity_poly.pdbx_seq_one_letter_code
_entity_poly.pdbx_strand_id
1 'polypeptide(L)' 'MVGIFGGDTLRSLAAAAPAEQVERIEAFDTYERGLIAHLQGLQTPVAKIKPVQPKPLWLKVNPYEGKGGENLQF' A
#
# COMPACT_ATOMS: atom_id res chain seq x y z
N MET A 1 -1.60 8.95 -8.25
CA MET A 1 -0.83 8.25 -7.20
C MET A 1 0.52 8.95 -7.10
N VAL A 2 0.60 10.04 -6.32
CA VAL A 2 1.88 10.76 -6.12
C VAL A 2 2.63 9.97 -5.04
N GLY A 3 3.80 9.43 -5.38
CA GLY A 3 4.58 8.59 -4.47
C GLY A 3 5.11 9.37 -3.27
N ILE A 4 5.51 8.60 -2.26
CA ILE A 4 6.36 8.79 -1.05
C ILE A 4 7.36 9.96 -0.97
N PHE A 5 7.44 10.88 -1.94
CA PHE A 5 8.21 12.10 -1.80
C PHE A 5 7.39 13.19 -1.12
N GLY A 6 7.85 13.63 0.04
CA GLY A 6 7.33 14.80 0.73
C GLY A 6 7.39 16.03 -0.20
N GLY A 7 6.40 16.92 -0.10
CA GLY A 7 6.26 18.08 -0.98
C GLY A 7 7.52 18.97 -1.07
N ASP A 8 8.35 18.97 -0.03
CA ASP A 8 9.62 19.71 0.01
C ASP A 8 10.69 19.14 -0.93
N THR A 9 10.65 17.84 -1.17
CA THR A 9 11.56 17.15 -2.10
C THR A 9 11.18 17.42 -3.55
N LEU A 10 9.88 17.48 -3.85
CA LEU A 10 9.38 17.90 -5.17
C LEU A 10 9.63 19.39 -5.40
N ARG A 11 9.54 20.22 -4.37
CA ARG A 11 9.93 21.64 -4.42
C ARG A 11 11.43 21.82 -4.63
N SER A 12 12.27 21.01 -3.99
CA SER A 12 13.72 21.00 -4.20
C SER A 12 14.10 20.48 -5.58
N LEU A 13 13.37 19.50 -6.12
CA LEU A 13 13.53 19.05 -7.50
C LEU A 13 13.16 20.18 -8.48
N ALA A 14 12.02 20.85 -8.28
CA ALA A 14 11.56 21.94 -9.12
C ALA A 14 12.49 23.18 -9.10
N ALA A 15 13.27 23.35 -8.03
CA ALA A 15 14.27 24.42 -7.89
C ALA A 15 15.61 24.11 -8.56
N ALA A 16 15.89 22.84 -8.89
CA ALA A 16 17.13 22.43 -9.56
C ALA A 16 17.11 22.80 -11.05
N ALA A 17 18.29 23.01 -11.63
CA ALA A 17 18.38 23.36 -13.05
C ALA A 17 17.81 22.23 -13.93
N PRO A 18 17.25 22.54 -15.12
CA PRO A 18 16.64 21.52 -15.97
C PRO A 18 17.56 20.33 -16.29
N ALA A 19 18.87 20.56 -16.44
CA ALA A 19 19.86 19.51 -16.66
C ALA A 19 20.03 18.58 -15.43
N GLU A 20 20.07 19.15 -14.23
CA GLU A 20 20.19 18.39 -12.98
C GLU A 20 18.90 17.62 -12.64
N GLN A 21 17.74 18.15 -13.05
CA GLN A 21 16.46 17.43 -12.89
C GLN A 21 16.41 16.17 -13.76
N VAL A 22 16.84 16.27 -15.02
CA VAL A 22 16.87 15.11 -15.94
C VAL A 22 17.77 14.01 -15.39
N GLU A 23 18.98 14.38 -14.95
CA GLU A 23 19.92 13.43 -14.35
C GLU A 23 19.37 12.79 -13.07
N ARG A 24 18.69 13.56 -12.21
CA ARG A 24 18.05 13.02 -11.00
C ARG A 24 16.89 12.09 -11.30
N ILE A 25 16.09 12.38 -12.33
CA ILE A 25 14.98 11.51 -12.74
C ILE A 25 15.53 10.18 -13.28
N GLU A 26 16.59 10.23 -14.09
CA GLU A 26 17.24 9.03 -14.63
C GLU A 26 17.92 8.19 -13.54
N ALA A 27 18.58 8.83 -12.58
CA ALA A 27 19.12 8.16 -11.40
C ALA A 27 18.01 7.49 -10.57
N PHE A 28 16.84 8.13 -10.47
CA PHE A 28 15.68 7.56 -9.78
C PHE A 28 15.07 6.37 -10.52
N ASP A 29 14.92 6.44 -11.85
CA ASP A 29 14.43 5.34 -12.68
C ASP A 29 15.35 4.12 -12.58
N THR A 30 16.67 4.35 -12.60
CA THR A 30 17.67 3.29 -12.43
C THR A 30 17.57 2.63 -11.05
N TYR A 31 17.42 3.42 -9.99
CA TYR A 31 17.26 2.93 -8.62
C TYR A 31 15.97 2.12 -8.44
N GLU A 32 14.84 2.61 -8.96
CA GLU A 32 13.55 1.89 -8.96
C GLU A 32 13.65 0.55 -9.69
N ARG A 33 14.25 0.53 -10.89
CA ARG A 33 14.46 -0.73 -11.64
C ARG A 33 15.33 -1.71 -10.87
N GLY A 34 16.41 -1.25 -10.25
CA GLY A 34 17.27 -2.09 -9.40
C GLY A 34 16.54 -2.65 -8.19
N LEU A 35 15.71 -1.83 -7.54
CA LEU A 35 14.88 -2.25 -6.40
C LEU A 35 13.84 -3.28 -6.82
N ILE A 36 13.17 -3.08 -7.95
CA ILE A 36 12.19 -4.04 -8.50
C ILE A 36 12.88 -5.36 -8.85
N ALA A 37 14.02 -5.34 -9.54
CA ALA A 37 14.78 -6.54 -9.87
C ALA A 37 15.22 -7.31 -8.61
N HIS A 38 15.66 -6.59 -7.57
CA HIS A 38 16.04 -7.18 -6.29
C HIS A 38 14.83 -7.82 -5.59
N LEU A 39 13.69 -7.13 -5.53
CA LEU A 39 12.45 -7.66 -4.94
C LEU A 39 11.88 -8.85 -5.73
N GLN A 40 12.00 -8.83 -7.06
CA GLN A 40 11.60 -9.96 -7.92
C GLN A 40 12.52 -11.16 -7.73
N GLY A 41 13.84 -10.95 -7.64
CA GLY A 41 14.80 -12.00 -7.32
C GLY A 41 14.55 -12.62 -5.94
N LEU A 42 14.13 -11.81 -4.97
CA LEU A 42 13.73 -12.24 -3.63
C LEU A 42 12.37 -12.98 -3.61
N GLN A 43 11.53 -12.84 -4.64
CA GLN A 43 10.20 -13.44 -4.71
C GLN A 43 10.18 -14.95 -5.06
N THR A 44 11.34 -15.59 -5.25
CA THR A 44 11.42 -17.03 -5.57
C THR A 44 12.25 -17.78 -4.53
N PRO A 45 11.72 -18.78 -3.78
CA PRO A 45 10.40 -19.39 -3.84
C PRO A 45 9.48 -18.88 -2.73
N VAL A 46 8.34 -18.29 -3.10
CA VAL A 46 7.10 -18.57 -2.37
C VAL A 46 6.92 -20.08 -2.47
N ALA A 47 7.48 -20.82 -1.51
CA ALA A 47 7.17 -22.23 -1.31
C ALA A 47 5.65 -22.31 -1.35
N LYS A 48 5.09 -23.03 -2.34
CA LYS A 48 3.64 -23.19 -2.59
C LYS A 48 2.90 -23.12 -1.25
N ILE A 49 2.44 -21.93 -0.89
CA ILE A 49 1.56 -21.77 0.24
C ILE A 49 0.30 -22.39 -0.33
N LYS A 50 0.05 -23.67 0.01
CA LYS A 50 -1.26 -24.27 -0.23
C LYS A 50 -2.24 -23.20 0.23
N PRO A 51 -3.20 -22.77 -0.59
CA PRO A 51 -4.29 -21.97 -0.09
C PRO A 51 -5.00 -22.85 0.92
N VAL A 52 -4.57 -22.78 2.19
CA VAL A 52 -5.35 -23.23 3.31
C VAL A 52 -6.45 -22.19 3.32
N GLN A 53 -7.55 -22.52 2.62
CA GLN A 53 -8.80 -21.79 2.76
C GLN A 53 -8.97 -21.59 4.26
N PRO A 54 -8.90 -20.34 4.75
CA PRO A 54 -9.08 -20.11 6.16
C PRO A 54 -10.47 -20.64 6.46
N LYS A 55 -10.52 -21.68 7.31
CA LYS A 55 -11.76 -22.31 7.70
C LYS A 55 -12.66 -21.19 8.20
N PRO A 56 -13.86 -20.96 7.63
CA PRO A 56 -14.73 -19.91 8.13
C PRO A 56 -14.92 -20.18 9.62
N LEU A 57 -14.38 -19.30 10.46
CA LEU A 57 -14.65 -19.35 11.89
C LEU A 57 -16.10 -18.89 12.00
N TRP A 58 -17.01 -19.85 12.18
CA TRP A 58 -18.42 -19.58 12.42
C TRP A 58 -18.54 -18.89 13.77
N LEU A 59 -18.29 -17.59 13.81
CA LEU A 59 -18.62 -16.75 14.96
C LEU A 59 -20.14 -16.70 15.01
N LYS A 60 -20.73 -17.47 15.91
CA LYS A 60 -22.16 -17.48 16.19
C LYS A 60 -22.52 -16.15 16.87
N VAL A 61 -22.64 -15.10 16.06
CA VAL A 61 -23.21 -13.82 16.47
C VAL A 61 -24.70 -14.06 16.61
N ASN A 62 -25.15 -14.26 17.85
CA ASN A 62 -26.58 -14.21 18.14
C ASN A 62 -27.03 -12.77 17.88
N PRO A 63 -27.99 -12.53 16.96
CA PRO A 63 -28.59 -11.20 16.85
C PRO A 63 -29.23 -10.86 18.18
N TYR A 64 -28.93 -9.67 18.69
CA TYR A 64 -29.59 -9.15 19.87
C TYR A 64 -31.07 -8.95 19.52
N GLU A 65 -31.96 -9.74 20.11
CA GLU A 65 -33.41 -9.50 20.06
C GLU A 65 -33.66 -8.15 20.73
N GLY A 66 -33.73 -7.10 19.90
CA GLY A 66 -34.14 -5.78 20.34
C GLY A 66 -35.52 -5.91 20.96
N LYS A 67 -35.57 -5.90 22.30
CA LYS A 67 -36.83 -5.70 23.00
C LYS A 67 -37.43 -4.40 22.48
N GLY A 68 -38.68 -4.54 22.04
CA GLY A 68 -39.44 -3.59 21.24
C GLY A 68 -39.41 -2.17 21.78
N GLY A 69 -39.57 -1.24 20.85
CA GLY A 69 -39.52 0.19 21.07
C GLY A 69 -40.43 0.64 22.21
N GLU A 70 -39.82 1.34 23.14
CA GLU A 70 -40.50 2.34 23.95
C GLU A 70 -39.48 3.41 24.34
N ASN A 71 -39.80 4.63 23.92
CA ASN A 71 -39.18 5.91 24.29
C ASN A 71 -37.93 6.36 23.52
N LEU A 72 -38.15 7.01 22.38
CA LEU A 72 -37.42 8.24 22.06
C LEU A 72 -38.30 9.13 21.16
N GLN A 73 -38.98 10.09 21.80
CA GLN A 73 -39.51 11.28 21.13
C GLN A 73 -38.36 12.27 20.93
N PHE A 74 -38.14 12.69 19.68
CA PHE A 74 -37.43 13.91 19.33
C PHE A 74 -38.38 14.80 18.53
#